data_AF-A0A949QY71-F1
#
_entry.id   AF-A0A949QY71-F1
#
_cell.length_a   1.000
_cell.length_b   1.000
_cell.length_c   1.000
_cell.angle_alpha   90.00
_cell.angle_beta   90.00
_cell.angle_gamma   90.00
#
_symmetry.space_group_name_H-M   'P 1'
#
loop_
_entity.id
_entity.type
_entity.pdbx_description
1 polymer ?
#
loop_
_entity_poly.entity_id
_entity_poly.type
_entity_poly.pdbx_seq_one_letter_code
_entity_poly.pdbx_strand_id
1 'polypeptide(L)' 'MSHDEIDEKEAFKWQALFDNIWMLFLLSVLISGLIYNAWGIFDLMTVPPAP' A
#
# COMPACT_ATOMS: atom_id res chain seq x y z
N MET A 1 26.99 -3.04 -15.00
CA MET A 1 25.66 -2.40 -15.01
C MET A 1 25.76 -1.23 -14.04
N SER A 2 25.74 0.01 -14.55
CA SER A 2 25.88 1.20 -13.70
C SER A 2 24.62 1.36 -12.83
N HIS A 3 24.77 1.92 -11.63
CA HIS A 3 23.64 2.23 -10.74
C HIS A 3 22.59 3.11 -11.45
N ASP A 4 23.03 4.03 -12.30
CA ASP A 4 22.16 4.97 -13.01
C ASP A 4 21.16 4.28 -13.96
N GLU A 5 21.53 3.15 -14.57
CA GLU A 5 20.61 2.38 -15.44
C GLU A 5 19.54 1.61 -14.67
N ILE A 6 19.76 1.33 -13.39
CA ILE A 6 18.79 0.66 -12.52
C ILE A 6 17.75 1.70 -12.05
N ASP A 7 18.21 2.87 -11.64
CA ASP A 7 17.34 3.98 -11.20
C ASP A 7 16.38 4.46 -12.30
N GLU A 8 16.84 4.61 -13.54
CA GLU A 8 15.97 4.98 -14.67
C GLU A 8 14.87 3.94 -14.94
N LYS A 9 15.21 2.65 -14.86
CA LYS A 9 14.25 1.56 -15.08
C LYS A 9 13.24 1.44 -13.96
N GLU A 10 13.63 1.74 -12.73
CA GLU A 10 12.71 1.76 -11.59
C GLU A 10 11.79 2.98 -11.63
N ALA A 11 12.34 4.16 -11.93
CA ALA A 11 11.55 5.38 -12.13
C ALA A 11 10.44 5.18 -13.18
N PHE A 12 10.77 4.53 -14.30
CA PHE A 12 9.79 4.23 -15.35
C PHE A 12 8.64 3.31 -14.88
N LYS A 13 8.92 2.34 -14.00
CA LYS A 13 7.91 1.43 -13.46
C LYS A 13 6.96 2.13 -12.50
N TRP A 14 7.50 2.97 -11.62
CA TRP A 14 6.69 3.77 -10.70
C TRP A 14 5.82 4.78 -11.46
N GLN A 15 6.37 5.41 -12.49
CA GLN A 15 5.64 6.35 -13.33
C GLN A 15 4.42 5.70 -14.00
N ALA A 16 4.58 4.51 -14.60
CA ALA A 16 3.47 3.77 -15.19
C ALA A 16 2.37 3.39 -14.17
N LEU A 17 2.73 3.16 -12.91
CA LEU A 17 1.77 2.88 -11.84
C LEU A 17 0.97 4.14 -11.46
N PHE A 18 1.64 5.29 -11.35
CA PHE A 18 1.02 6.58 -11.00
C PHE A 18 0.24 7.24 -12.15
N ASP A 19 0.54 6.90 -13.40
CA ASP A 19 -0.17 7.44 -14.57
C ASP A 19 -1.59 6.83 -14.76
N ASN A 20 -1.94 5.77 -14.03
CA ASN A 20 -3.24 5.12 -14.13
C ASN A 20 -4.11 5.35 -12.88
N ILE A 21 -5.10 6.23 -13.03
CA ILE A 21 -6.04 6.59 -11.96
C ILE A 21 -6.79 5.38 -11.37
N TRP A 22 -7.11 4.36 -12.17
CA TRP A 22 -7.80 3.17 -11.67
C TRP A 22 -6.88 2.28 -10.83
N MET A 23 -5.60 2.17 -11.21
CA MET A 23 -4.61 1.47 -10.40
C MET A 23 -4.38 2.19 -9.07
N LEU A 24 -4.32 3.53 -9.08
CA LEU A 24 -4.22 4.33 -7.86
C LEU A 24 -5.44 4.21 -6.97
N PHE A 25 -6.64 4.18 -7.56
CA PHE A 25 -7.87 3.94 -6.82
C PHE A 25 -7.85 2.57 -6.14
N LEU A 26 -7.51 1.52 -6.89
CA LEU A 26 -7.42 0.16 -6.33
C LEU A 26 -6.36 0.08 -5.23
N LEU A 27 -5.18 0.68 -5.46
CA LEU A 27 -4.10 0.75 -4.48
C LEU A 27 -4.55 1.49 -3.22
N SER A 28 -5.31 2.58 -3.36
CA SER A 28 -5.89 3.31 -2.22
C SER A 28 -6.84 2.42 -1.43
N VAL A 29 -7.79 1.74 -2.09
CA VAL A 29 -8.73 0.84 -1.43
C VAL A 29 -7.99 -0.30 -0.73
N LEU A 30 -6.96 -0.86 -1.37
CA LEU A 30 -6.15 -1.93 -0.81
C LEU A 30 -5.39 -1.47 0.44
N ILE A 31 -4.73 -0.31 0.40
CA ILE A 31 -4.03 0.28 1.54
C ILE A 31 -5.02 0.57 2.68
N SER A 32 -6.16 1.20 2.39
CA SER A 32 -7.19 1.48 3.39
C SER A 32 -7.77 0.20 4.00
N GLY A 33 -8.02 -0.82 3.20
CA GLY A 33 -8.47 -2.12 3.65
C GLY A 33 -7.46 -2.78 4.59
N LEU A 34 -6.17 -2.78 4.22
CA LEU A 34 -5.11 -3.32 5.07
C LEU A 34 -4.98 -2.57 6.38
N ILE A 35 -5.01 -1.23 6.36
CA ILE A 35 -4.93 -0.40 7.58
C ILE A 35 -6.15 -0.65 8.47
N TYR A 36 -7.35 -0.68 7.91
CA TYR A 36 -8.57 -0.92 8.67
C TYR A 36 -8.59 -2.31 9.32
N ASN A 37 -8.17 -3.34 8.58
CA ASN A 37 -8.08 -4.70 9.12
C ASN A 37 -6.99 -4.81 10.19
N ALA A 38 -5.81 -4.22 9.97
CA ALA A 38 -4.73 -4.20 10.96
C ALA A 38 -5.15 -3.49 12.25
N TRP A 39 -5.80 -2.32 12.13
CA TRP A 39 -6.36 -1.59 13.25
C TRP A 39 -7.43 -2.42 13.98
N GLY A 40 -8.38 -3.01 13.24
CA GLY A 40 -9.44 -3.83 13.83
C GLY A 40 -8.89 -5.05 14.57
N ILE A 41 -7.87 -5.72 14.03
CA ILE A 41 -7.20 -6.84 14.71
C ILE A 41 -6.49 -6.34 15.97
N PHE A 42 -5.79 -5.21 15.89
CA PHE A 42 -5.13 -4.61 17.05
C PHE A 42 -6.14 -4.25 18.15
N ASP A 43 -7.26 -3.66 17.78
CA ASP A 43 -8.35 -3.32 18.68
C ASP A 43 -8.91 -4.60 19.33
N LEU A 44 -9.21 -5.64 18.55
CA LEU A 44 -9.68 -6.93 19.09
C LEU A 44 -8.70 -7.60 20.07
N MET A 45 -7.40 -7.45 19.86
CA MET A 45 -6.38 -8.01 20.76
C MET A 45 -6.18 -7.18 22.04
N THR A 46 -6.59 -5.91 22.03
CA THR A 46 -6.36 -4.96 23.14
C THR A 46 -7.63 -4.62 23.91
N VAL A 47 -8.80 -4.86 23.32
CA VAL A 47 -10.09 -4.74 23.99
C VAL A 47 -10.20 -5.81 25.08
N PRO A 48 -10.45 -5.42 26.34
CA PRO A 48 -10.73 -6.38 27.40
C PRO A 48 -11.97 -7.20 27.04
N PRO A 49 -12.01 -8.51 27.35
CA PRO A 49 -13.22 -9.29 27.19
C PRO A 49 -14.35 -8.60 27.97
N ALA A 50 -15.53 -8.51 27.33
CA ALA A 50 -16.72 -7.97 27.95
C ALA A 50 -17.00 -8.68 29.30
N PRO A 51 -17.59 -7.98 30.29
CA PRO A 51 -17.81 -8.52 31.63
C PRO A 51 -18.64 -9.81 31.64
#